data_AF-A0A7K4N5D9-F1
#
_entry.id   AF-A0A7K4N5D9-F1
#
_cell.length_a   1.000
_cell.length_b   1.000
_cell.length_c   1.000
_cell.angle_alpha   90.00
_cell.angle_beta   90.00
_cell.angle_gamma   90.00
#
_symmetry.space_group_name_H-M   'P 1'
#
loop_
_entity.id
_entity.type
_entity.pdbx_description
1 polymer ?
#
loop_
_entity_poly.entity_id
_entity_poly.type
_entity_poly.pdbx_seq_one_letter_code
_entity_poly.pdbx_strand_id
1 'polypeptide(L)'
;FDDALDDAKKKGYVEADESLDLDGLDAAAKLVILANWIMGMKVTMPDIKRTGIRNVDSDEIKHATEKNCAIKLIASCNKELIVAPKAIAADDPLCVSGTLNAISFTSEQSGTQTIIGRGAGGIETASSILRDLIDIRNESTKT
;
A
#
# COMPACT_ATOMS: atom_id res chain seq x y z
N PHE A 1 -13.87 -3.43 -15.08
CA PHE A 1 -13.70 -3.30 -13.62
C PHE A 1 -14.54 -4.36 -12.90
N ASP A 2 -15.85 -4.38 -13.11
CA ASP A 2 -16.79 -5.26 -12.38
C ASP A 2 -16.44 -6.76 -12.47
N ASP A 3 -16.13 -7.29 -13.66
CA ASP A 3 -15.76 -8.71 -13.81
C ASP A 3 -14.52 -9.08 -12.97
N ALA A 4 -13.53 -8.17 -12.91
CA ALA A 4 -12.32 -8.37 -12.12
C ALA A 4 -12.60 -8.26 -10.61
N LEU A 5 -13.50 -7.36 -10.22
CA LEU A 5 -13.96 -7.23 -8.84
C LEU A 5 -14.70 -8.50 -8.38
N ASP A 6 -15.60 -9.03 -9.20
CA ASP A 6 -16.34 -10.26 -8.91
C ASP A 6 -15.43 -11.48 -8.79
N ASP A 7 -14.41 -11.59 -9.66
CA ASP A 7 -13.39 -12.64 -9.53
C ASP A 7 -12.57 -12.48 -8.23
N ALA A 8 -12.17 -11.26 -7.89
CA ALA A 8 -11.42 -10.98 -6.66
C ALA A 8 -12.25 -11.29 -5.40
N LYS A 9 -13.55 -10.97 -5.39
CA LYS A 9 -14.49 -11.34 -4.32
C LYS A 9 -14.62 -12.85 -4.16
N LYS A 10 -14.79 -13.59 -5.27
CA LYS A 10 -14.87 -15.07 -5.24
C LYS A 10 -13.61 -15.71 -4.69
N LYS A 11 -12.45 -15.09 -4.92
CA LYS A 11 -11.16 -15.53 -4.39
C LYS A 11 -10.87 -15.05 -2.96
N GLY A 12 -11.75 -14.24 -2.38
CA GLY A 12 -11.59 -13.73 -1.01
C GLY A 12 -10.49 -12.67 -0.88
N TYR A 13 -10.16 -11.96 -1.96
CA TYR A 13 -9.15 -10.90 -1.93
C TYR A 13 -9.70 -9.53 -1.53
N VAL A 14 -11.02 -9.34 -1.61
CA VAL A 14 -11.69 -8.09 -1.28
C VAL A 14 -12.39 -8.26 0.04
N GLU A 15 -12.25 -7.29 0.93
CA GLU A 15 -12.90 -7.31 2.24
C GLU A 15 -14.43 -7.12 2.13
N ALA A 16 -15.15 -7.39 3.23
CA ALA A 16 -16.60 -7.22 3.29
C ALA A 16 -17.02 -5.76 3.05
N ASP A 17 -16.22 -4.81 3.53
CA ASP A 17 -16.31 -3.40 3.16
C ASP A 17 -15.32 -3.10 2.04
N GLU A 18 -15.79 -3.17 0.80
CA GLU A 18 -14.99 -2.94 -0.40
C GLU A 18 -14.35 -1.55 -0.45
N SER A 19 -14.85 -0.58 0.32
CA SER A 19 -14.30 0.78 0.32
C SER A 19 -12.88 0.83 0.88
N LEU A 20 -12.52 -0.12 1.75
CA LEU A 20 -11.19 -0.22 2.32
C LEU A 20 -10.14 -0.42 1.22
N ASP A 21 -10.43 -1.31 0.27
CA ASP A 21 -9.56 -1.65 -0.84
C ASP A 21 -9.75 -0.70 -2.04
N LEU A 22 -10.99 -0.56 -2.51
CA LEU A 22 -11.28 0.09 -3.80
C LEU A 22 -11.21 1.60 -3.74
N ASP A 23 -11.53 2.19 -2.59
CA ASP A 23 -11.44 3.63 -2.38
C ASP A 23 -10.07 4.05 -1.81
N GLY A 24 -9.21 3.08 -1.47
CA GLY A 24 -7.84 3.32 -0.99
C GLY A 24 -7.76 3.80 0.46
N LEU A 25 -8.77 3.49 1.29
CA LEU A 25 -8.76 3.86 2.72
C LEU A 25 -7.68 3.11 3.51
N ASP A 26 -7.47 1.82 3.22
CA ASP A 26 -6.39 1.05 3.85
C ASP A 26 -5.01 1.64 3.52
N ALA A 27 -4.76 1.93 2.24
CA ALA A 27 -3.54 2.58 1.80
C ALA A 27 -3.32 3.96 2.45
N ALA A 28 -4.40 4.74 2.63
CA ALA A 28 -4.35 6.03 3.31
C ALA A 28 -4.05 5.89 4.81
N ALA A 29 -4.65 4.92 5.50
CA ALA A 29 -4.37 4.65 6.91
C ALA A 29 -2.91 4.25 7.13
N LYS A 30 -2.38 3.36 6.28
CA LYS A 30 -0.96 2.98 6.27
C LYS A 30 -0.06 4.19 6.01
N LEU A 31 -0.44 5.08 5.09
CA LEU A 31 0.31 6.29 4.81
C LEU A 31 0.37 7.25 6.01
N VAL A 32 -0.73 7.43 6.74
CA VAL A 32 -0.77 8.24 7.97
C VAL A 32 0.20 7.70 9.01
N ILE A 33 0.19 6.38 9.24
CA ILE A 33 1.09 5.73 10.20
C ILE A 33 2.55 5.96 9.80
N LEU A 34 2.91 5.70 8.53
CA LEU A 34 4.27 5.88 8.03
C LEU A 34 4.73 7.34 8.08
N ALA A 35 3.87 8.28 7.69
CA ALA A 35 4.18 9.71 7.73
C ALA A 35 4.42 10.21 9.16
N ASN A 36 3.58 9.83 10.11
CA ASN A 36 3.75 10.25 11.50
C ASN A 36 4.94 9.57 12.17
N TRP A 37 5.12 8.25 11.94
CA TRP A 37 6.16 7.48 12.61
C TRP A 37 7.56 7.73 12.05
N ILE A 38 7.71 7.70 10.72
CA ILE A 38 9.02 7.78 10.06
C ILE A 38 9.40 9.24 9.80
N MET A 39 8.46 10.06 9.34
CA MET A 39 8.74 11.45 8.95
C MET A 39 8.44 12.46 10.09
N GLY A 40 7.94 12.00 11.24
CA GLY A 40 7.61 12.86 12.38
C GLY A 40 6.48 13.85 12.12
N MET A 41 5.63 13.57 11.12
CA MET A 41 4.48 14.41 10.78
C MET A 41 3.37 14.31 11.85
N LYS A 42 2.36 15.16 11.75
CA LYS A 42 1.17 15.16 12.63
C LYS A 42 -0.11 15.21 11.79
N VAL A 43 -0.25 14.21 10.92
CA VAL A 43 -1.33 14.13 9.95
C VAL A 43 -2.36 13.08 10.33
N THR A 44 -3.56 13.25 9.79
CA THR A 44 -4.74 12.43 9.97
C THR A 44 -5.34 12.06 8.60
N MET A 45 -6.32 11.15 8.58
CA MET A 45 -6.94 10.70 7.33
C MET A 45 -7.45 11.84 6.41
N PRO A 46 -8.08 12.92 6.95
CA PRO A 46 -8.50 14.07 6.13
C PRO A 46 -7.37 14.83 5.43
N ASP A 47 -6.12 14.69 5.90
CA ASP A 47 -4.96 15.35 5.30
C ASP A 47 -4.46 14.63 4.03
N ILE A 48 -4.98 13.43 3.74
CA ILE A 48 -4.60 12.60 2.59
C ILE A 48 -5.50 12.91 1.40
N LYS A 49 -4.90 13.38 0.28
CA LYS A 49 -5.62 13.46 -1.00
C LYS A 49 -5.80 12.05 -1.56
N ARG A 50 -7.03 11.55 -1.57
CA ARG A 50 -7.32 10.14 -1.90
C ARG A 50 -8.21 10.02 -3.14
N THR A 51 -7.79 9.17 -4.07
CA THR A 51 -8.56 8.71 -5.23
C THR A 51 -8.42 7.19 -5.30
N GLY A 52 -9.55 6.49 -5.34
CA GLY A 52 -9.59 5.04 -5.44
C GLY A 52 -9.35 4.50 -6.85
N ILE A 53 -9.55 3.21 -7.03
CA ILE A 53 -9.41 2.52 -8.32
C ILE A 53 -10.74 2.30 -9.06
N ARG A 54 -11.89 2.68 -8.47
CA ARG A 54 -13.23 2.42 -9.03
C ARG A 54 -13.43 2.94 -10.46
N ASN A 55 -12.80 4.08 -10.77
CA ASN A 55 -12.94 4.75 -12.07
C ASN A 55 -11.77 4.47 -13.01
N VAL A 56 -10.88 3.52 -12.69
CA VAL A 56 -9.76 3.16 -13.58
C VAL A 56 -10.33 2.37 -14.76
N ASP A 57 -10.17 2.91 -15.95
CA ASP A 57 -10.70 2.31 -17.17
C ASP A 57 -9.72 1.29 -17.77
N SER A 58 -10.30 0.29 -18.44
CA SER A 58 -9.64 -0.65 -19.34
C SER A 58 -8.76 0.02 -20.39
N ASP A 59 -9.21 1.15 -20.97
CA ASP A 59 -8.41 1.93 -21.91
C ASP A 59 -7.17 2.52 -21.23
N GLU A 60 -7.28 3.07 -20.02
CA GLU A 60 -6.11 3.58 -19.27
C GLU A 60 -5.09 2.48 -18.98
N ILE A 61 -5.56 1.29 -18.60
CA ILE A 61 -4.69 0.11 -18.38
C ILE A 61 -4.00 -0.31 -19.67
N LYS A 62 -4.72 -0.32 -20.79
CA LYS A 62 -4.16 -0.69 -22.10
C LYS A 62 -3.10 0.32 -22.56
N HIS A 63 -3.39 1.61 -22.47
CA HIS A 63 -2.43 2.67 -22.80
C HIS A 63 -1.18 2.63 -21.90
N ALA A 64 -1.34 2.31 -20.61
CA ALA A 64 -0.20 2.11 -19.72
C ALA A 64 0.64 0.90 -20.16
N THR A 65 -0.02 -0.22 -20.49
CA THR A 65 0.63 -1.45 -20.94
C THR A 65 1.42 -1.22 -22.24
N GLU A 66 0.87 -0.47 -23.20
CA GLU A 66 1.55 -0.10 -24.45
C GLU A 66 2.84 0.72 -24.22
N LYS A 67 2.92 1.43 -23.09
CA LYS A 67 4.09 2.20 -22.66
C LYS A 67 5.02 1.42 -21.71
N ASN A 68 4.85 0.11 -21.60
CA ASN A 68 5.57 -0.74 -20.65
C ASN A 68 5.38 -0.32 -19.18
N CYS A 69 4.17 0.13 -18.84
CA CYS A 69 3.76 0.50 -17.50
C CYS A 69 2.55 -0.32 -17.05
N ALA A 70 2.32 -0.37 -15.74
CA ALA A 70 1.09 -0.87 -15.14
C ALA A 70 0.45 0.20 -14.23
N ILE A 71 -0.87 0.22 -14.17
CA ILE A 71 -1.59 1.06 -13.21
C ILE A 71 -1.51 0.41 -11.83
N LYS A 72 -1.03 1.16 -10.83
CA LYS A 72 -0.92 0.75 -9.43
C LYS A 72 -1.56 1.80 -8.52
N LEU A 73 -2.23 1.39 -7.45
CA LEU A 73 -2.67 2.29 -6.40
C LEU A 73 -1.48 2.64 -5.51
N ILE A 74 -1.02 3.90 -5.57
CA ILE A 74 0.20 4.33 -4.88
C ILE A 74 -0.14 5.29 -3.75
N ALA A 75 0.23 4.90 -2.52
CA ALA A 75 0.36 5.80 -1.40
C ALA A 75 1.75 6.45 -1.42
N SER A 76 1.81 7.78 -1.41
CA SER A 76 3.07 8.53 -1.49
C SER A 76 3.10 9.72 -0.54
N CYS A 77 4.26 9.92 0.08
CA CYS A 77 4.59 11.07 0.90
C CYS A 77 5.77 11.80 0.26
N ASN A 78 5.49 12.70 -0.69
CA ASN A 78 6.51 13.53 -1.33
C ASN A 78 5.93 14.91 -1.64
N LYS A 79 6.32 15.93 -0.87
CA LYS A 79 5.74 17.28 -0.81
C LYS A 79 4.26 17.32 -0.38
N GLU A 80 3.47 16.34 -0.78
CA GLU A 80 2.07 16.13 -0.40
C GLU A 80 1.83 14.66 -0.03
N LEU A 81 0.72 14.41 0.69
CA LEU A 81 0.24 13.08 1.04
C LEU A 81 -0.89 12.67 0.10
N ILE A 82 -0.62 11.67 -0.75
CA ILE A 82 -1.53 11.28 -1.83
C ILE A 82 -1.66 9.76 -1.88
N VAL A 83 -2.90 9.30 -2.07
CA VAL A 83 -3.23 7.94 -2.49
C VAL A 83 -3.99 8.03 -3.81
N ALA A 84 -3.43 7.53 -4.90
CA ALA A 84 -4.08 7.57 -6.22
C ALA A 84 -3.55 6.48 -7.16
N PRO A 85 -4.34 6.06 -8.17
CA PRO A 85 -3.83 5.26 -9.28
C PRO A 85 -2.72 6.02 -10.02
N LYS A 86 -1.60 5.35 -10.30
CA LYS A 86 -0.48 5.89 -11.07
C LYS A 86 0.04 4.83 -12.03
N ALA A 87 0.47 5.26 -13.22
CA ALA A 87 1.22 4.41 -14.13
C ALA A 87 2.66 4.28 -13.60
N ILE A 88 3.08 3.05 -13.34
CA ILE A 88 4.41 2.69 -12.85
C ILE A 88 5.08 1.82 -13.90
N ALA A 89 6.34 2.09 -14.22
CA ALA A 89 7.09 1.30 -15.20
C ALA A 89 7.16 -0.17 -14.77
N ALA A 90 7.07 -1.09 -15.72
CA ALA A 90 7.00 -2.53 -15.43
C ALA A 90 8.29 -3.07 -14.77
N ASP A 91 9.42 -2.39 -14.96
CA ASP A 91 10.71 -2.68 -14.35
C ASP A 91 10.95 -1.94 -13.01
N ASP A 92 10.05 -1.04 -12.61
CA ASP A 92 10.13 -0.38 -11.32
C ASP A 92 9.82 -1.39 -10.18
N PRO A 93 10.63 -1.45 -9.11
CA PRO A 93 10.39 -2.35 -7.98
C PRO A 93 9.04 -2.19 -7.27
N LEU A 94 8.37 -1.03 -7.41
CA LEU A 94 7.01 -0.82 -6.91
C LEU A 94 5.94 -1.50 -7.76
N CYS A 95 6.27 -1.92 -8.99
CA CYS A 95 5.36 -2.61 -9.90
C CYS A 95 5.19 -4.10 -9.53
N VAL A 96 4.87 -4.38 -8.26
CA VAL A 96 4.64 -5.74 -7.77
C VAL A 96 3.30 -6.31 -8.22
N SER A 97 3.21 -7.64 -8.34
CA SER A 97 2.03 -8.35 -8.82
C SER A 97 1.35 -9.16 -7.73
N GLY A 98 0.07 -9.49 -7.95
CA GLY A 98 -0.72 -10.29 -7.03
C GLY A 98 -0.94 -9.58 -5.69
N THR A 99 -0.80 -10.32 -4.59
CA THR A 99 -1.05 -9.86 -3.22
C THR A 99 0.23 -9.36 -2.51
N LEU A 100 1.27 -9.05 -3.27
CA LEU A 100 2.50 -8.48 -2.72
C LEU A 100 2.31 -6.97 -2.50
N ASN A 101 2.88 -6.48 -1.41
CA ASN A 101 3.03 -5.07 -1.15
C ASN A 101 4.51 -4.68 -1.33
N ALA A 102 4.74 -3.45 -1.76
CA ALA A 102 6.06 -2.86 -1.87
C ALA A 102 6.08 -1.49 -1.21
N ILE A 103 7.16 -1.19 -0.51
CA ILE A 103 7.45 0.15 0.00
C ILE A 103 8.83 0.57 -0.50
N SER A 104 8.88 1.73 -1.14
CA SER A 104 10.14 2.37 -1.50
C SER A 104 10.32 3.64 -0.67
N PHE A 105 11.52 3.82 -0.13
CA PHE A 105 11.91 5.02 0.59
C PHE A 105 13.31 5.43 0.17
N THR A 106 13.57 6.74 0.22
CA THR A 106 14.84 7.32 -0.18
C THR A 106 15.49 7.98 1.03
N SER A 107 16.70 7.56 1.34
CA SER A 107 17.58 8.19 2.32
C SER A 107 18.68 8.96 1.60
N GLU A 108 19.09 10.10 2.15
CA GLU A 108 20.17 10.93 1.60
C GLU A 108 21.47 10.13 1.40
N GLN A 109 21.81 9.28 2.38
CA GLN A 109 23.09 8.57 2.42
C GLN A 109 23.03 7.18 1.79
N SER A 110 21.85 6.55 1.77
CA SER A 110 21.71 5.14 1.36
C SER A 110 20.89 4.97 0.08
N GLY A 111 20.52 6.07 -0.57
CA GLY A 111 19.74 6.07 -1.79
C GLY A 111 18.34 5.51 -1.61
N THR A 112 17.75 5.05 -2.72
CA THR A 112 16.41 4.44 -2.73
C THR A 112 16.50 2.95 -2.43
N GLN A 113 15.66 2.51 -1.50
CA GLN A 113 15.53 1.11 -1.09
C GLN A 113 14.09 0.68 -1.24
N THR A 114 13.88 -0.56 -1.70
CA THR A 114 12.54 -1.14 -1.83
C THR A 114 12.47 -2.42 -1.01
N ILE A 115 11.45 -2.51 -0.15
CA ILE A 115 11.11 -3.73 0.58
C ILE A 115 9.84 -4.31 -0.04
N ILE A 116 9.88 -5.59 -0.41
CA ILE A 116 8.77 -6.31 -1.03
C ILE A 116 8.41 -7.52 -0.17
N GLY A 117 7.13 -7.72 0.07
CA GLY A 117 6.64 -8.86 0.85
C GLY A 117 5.13 -9.02 0.77
N ARG A 118 4.61 -10.05 1.42
CA ARG A 118 3.17 -10.21 1.61
C ARG A 118 2.72 -9.19 2.67
N GLY A 119 1.77 -8.33 2.33
CA GLY A 119 1.27 -7.30 3.24
C GLY A 119 -0.14 -7.57 3.77
N ALA A 120 -0.71 -8.73 3.48
CA ALA A 120 -1.98 -9.23 4.00
C ALA A 120 -1.92 -10.75 4.13
N GLY A 121 -2.65 -11.29 5.11
CA GLY A 121 -2.68 -12.72 5.43
C GLY A 121 -2.76 -12.97 6.94
N GLY A 122 -3.53 -13.98 7.34
CA GLY A 122 -3.79 -14.26 8.76
C GLY A 122 -2.53 -14.68 9.53
N ILE A 123 -1.67 -15.50 8.92
CA ILE A 123 -0.43 -15.98 9.55
C ILE A 123 0.59 -14.84 9.64
N GLU A 124 0.73 -14.07 8.57
CA GLU A 124 1.65 -12.94 8.48
C GLU A 124 1.31 -11.87 9.52
N THR A 125 0.02 -11.51 9.62
CA THR A 125 -0.47 -10.53 10.60
C THR A 125 -0.30 -11.05 12.03
N ALA A 126 -0.65 -12.31 12.30
CA ALA A 126 -0.46 -12.91 13.62
C ALA A 126 1.01 -12.97 14.03
N SER A 127 1.91 -13.23 13.07
CA SER A 127 3.35 -13.23 13.30
C SER A 127 3.87 -11.85 13.71
N SER A 128 3.42 -10.78 13.06
CA SER A 128 3.76 -9.41 13.45
C SER A 128 3.27 -9.06 14.86
N ILE A 129 2.01 -9.38 15.17
CA ILE A 129 1.44 -9.15 16.52
C ILE A 129 2.25 -9.91 17.59
N LEU A 130 2.57 -11.18 17.35
CA LEU A 130 3.34 -11.99 18.31
C LEU A 130 4.73 -11.41 18.54
N ARG A 131 5.38 -10.93 17.47
CA ARG A 131 6.69 -10.27 17.55
C ARG A 131 6.61 -9.04 18.45
N ASP A 132 5.61 -8.18 18.25
CA ASP A 132 5.42 -6.98 19.06
C ASP A 132 5.15 -7.31 20.53
N LEU A 133 4.34 -8.34 20.82
CA LEU A 133 4.11 -8.81 22.19
C LEU A 133 5.40 -9.29 22.89
N ILE A 134 6.27 -10.00 22.16
CA ILE A 134 7.57 -10.44 22.67
C ILE A 134 8.47 -9.24 22.94
N ASP A 135 8.50 -8.26 22.02
CA ASP A 135 9.29 -7.04 22.16
C ASP A 135 8.85 -6.24 23.40
N ILE A 136 7.54 -5.99 23.57
CA ILE A 136 6.96 -5.32 24.75
C ILE A 136 7.32 -6.05 26.05
N ARG A 137 7.20 -7.38 26.07
CA ARG A 137 7.56 -8.19 27.25
C ARG A 137 9.04 -8.02 27.60
N ASN A 138 9.91 -8.08 26.60
CA ASN A 138 11.36 -7.98 26.79
C ASN A 138 11.79 -6.57 27.22
N GLU A 139 11.06 -5.52 26.84
CA GLU A 139 11.26 -4.16 27.35
C GLU A 139 10.81 -4.04 28.81
N SER A 140 9.65 -4.62 29.15
CA SER A 140 9.06 -4.56 30.49
C SER A 140 9.91 -5.27 31.56
N THR A 141 10.65 -6.32 31.20
CA THR A 141 11.56 -7.06 32.11
C THR A 141 12.97 -6.47 32.22
N LYS A 142 13.30 -5.43 31.45
CA LYS A 142 14.58 -4.69 31.60
C LYS A 142 14.52 -3.62 32.70
N THR A 143 13.33 -3.34 33.22
CA THR A 143 13.06 -2.55 34.44
C THR A 143 13.08 -3.44 35.68
#